data_AF-A0A257AU78-F1
#
_entry.id   AF-A0A257AU78-F1
#
_cell.length_a   1.000
_cell.length_b   1.000
_cell.length_c   1.000
_cell.angle_alpha   90.00
_cell.angle_beta   90.00
_cell.angle_gamma   90.00
#
_symmetry.space_group_name_H-M   'P 1'
#
loop_
_entity.id
_entity.type
_entity.pdbx_description
1 polymer ?
#
loop_
_entity_poly.entity_id
_entity_poly.type
_entity_poly.pdbx_seq_one_letter_code
_entity_poly.pdbx_strand_id
1 'polypeptide(L)'
;MASRSSESFVLRSYPFREGDLIVSFLTRDCGKLRGVARRARKPKGPFGAGLERLSQVRMTYLQKENRELANLYSCELIASPFA
;
A
#
# COMPACT_ATOMS: atom_id res chain seq x y z
N MET A 1 -8.75 17.43 -0.92
CA MET A 1 -8.61 16.13 -1.62
C MET A 1 -8.85 15.01 -0.60
N ALA A 2 -9.81 14.13 -0.87
CA ALA A 2 -10.16 13.04 0.04
C ALA A 2 -9.24 11.82 -0.17
N SER A 3 -8.97 11.06 0.89
CA SER A 3 -8.34 9.75 0.78
C SER A 3 -9.25 8.79 0.02
N ARG A 4 -8.70 8.02 -0.91
CA ARG A 4 -9.38 6.93 -1.61
C ARG A 4 -9.17 5.62 -0.85
N SER A 5 -10.16 4.75 -0.91
CA SER A 5 -10.06 3.37 -0.42
C SER A 5 -10.47 2.44 -1.55
N SER A 6 -9.60 1.49 -1.89
CA SER A 6 -9.85 0.57 -2.99
C SER A 6 -9.27 -0.80 -2.70
N GLU A 7 -9.97 -1.82 -3.18
CA GLU A 7 -9.47 -3.18 -3.21
C GLU A 7 -8.31 -3.27 -4.18
N SER A 8 -7.22 -3.87 -3.71
CA SER A 8 -5.94 -3.86 -4.38
C SER A 8 -5.16 -5.14 -4.19
N PHE A 9 -4.30 -5.47 -5.14
CA PHE A 9 -3.28 -6.50 -4.99
C PHE A 9 -1.91 -5.88 -4.84
N VAL A 10 -1.15 -6.33 -3.84
CA VAL A 10 0.24 -5.88 -3.66
C VAL A 10 1.13 -6.59 -4.67
N LEU A 11 1.82 -5.83 -5.53
CA LEU A 11 2.68 -6.38 -6.57
C LEU A 11 4.14 -6.49 -6.11
N ARG A 12 4.64 -5.44 -5.46
CA ARG A 12 6.03 -5.39 -4.98
C ARG A 12 6.17 -4.32 -3.90
N SER A 13 6.89 -4.68 -2.83
CA SER A 13 7.28 -3.76 -1.76
C SER A 13 8.81 -3.72 -1.69
N TYR A 14 9.39 -2.54 -1.51
CA TYR A 14 10.85 -2.40 -1.34
C TYR A 14 11.21 -1.30 -0.33
N PRO A 15 12.33 -1.44 0.40
CA PRO A 15 12.79 -0.45 1.37
C PRO A 15 12.88 0.97 0.80
N PHE A 16 12.34 1.92 1.56
CA PHE A 16 12.51 3.35 1.30
C PHE A 16 12.85 4.04 2.61
N ARG A 17 14.00 4.72 2.68
CA ARG A 17 14.48 5.38 3.91
C ARG A 17 14.45 4.45 5.13
N GLU A 18 14.59 4.99 6.33
CA GLU A 18 14.48 4.19 7.55
C GLU A 18 13.01 3.93 7.89
N GLY A 19 12.62 2.66 7.97
CA GLY A 19 11.29 2.26 8.42
C GLY A 19 10.15 2.39 7.39
N ASP A 20 10.34 3.09 6.26
CA ASP A 20 9.33 3.21 5.21
C ASP A 20 9.53 2.15 4.10
N LEU A 21 8.49 1.97 3.27
CA LEU A 21 8.50 1.16 2.06
C LEU A 21 7.92 1.97 0.90
N ILE A 22 8.38 1.72 -0.33
CA ILE A 22 7.57 1.99 -1.51
C ILE A 22 6.89 0.69 -1.93
N VAL A 23 5.60 0.80 -2.20
CA VAL A 23 4.73 -0.32 -2.56
C VAL A 23 4.14 -0.03 -3.93
N SER A 24 4.27 -0.97 -4.86
CA SER A 24 3.48 -1.01 -6.08
C SER A 24 2.30 -1.94 -5.87
N PHE A 25 1.11 -1.47 -6.20
CA PHE A 25 -0.15 -2.18 -6.01
C PHE A 25 -1.07 -1.95 -7.20
N LEU A 26 -1.90 -2.93 -7.51
CA LEU A 26 -2.92 -2.87 -8.55
C LEU A 26 -4.26 -2.62 -7.89
N THR A 27 -4.86 -1.46 -8.13
CA THR A 27 -6.19 -1.11 -7.63
C THR A 27 -7.28 -1.58 -8.60
N ARG A 28 -8.47 -1.87 -8.07
CA ARG A 28 -9.65 -2.25 -8.88
C ARG A 28 -10.14 -1.12 -9.79
N ASP A 29 -9.98 0.14 -9.36
CA ASP A 29 -10.60 1.33 -9.96
C ASP A 29 -9.62 2.19 -10.78
N CYS A 30 -8.36 2.30 -10.35
CA CYS A 30 -7.36 3.20 -10.96
C CYS A 30 -6.20 2.46 -11.65
N GLY A 31 -6.24 1.12 -11.71
CA GLY A 31 -5.14 0.32 -12.24
C GLY A 31 -3.91 0.36 -11.33
N LYS A 32 -2.71 0.25 -11.92
CA LYS A 32 -1.45 0.12 -11.18
C LYS A 32 -0.98 1.47 -10.64
N LEU A 33 -0.75 1.52 -9.32
CA LEU A 33 -0.22 2.68 -8.62
C LEU A 33 1.04 2.32 -7.82
N ARG A 34 1.73 3.36 -7.37
CA ARG A 34 2.85 3.28 -6.43
C ARG A 34 2.61 4.24 -5.27
N GLY A 35 2.97 3.83 -4.07
CA GLY A 35 2.79 4.66 -2.88
C GLY A 35 3.85 4.44 -1.82
N VAL A 36 4.06 5.47 -0.99
CA VAL A 36 4.94 5.41 0.18
C VAL A 36 4.13 4.95 1.38
N ALA A 37 4.51 3.80 1.93
CA ALA A 37 4.02 3.28 3.19
C ALA A 37 4.95 3.71 4.33
N ARG A 38 4.56 4.74 5.07
CA ARG A 38 5.38 5.30 6.14
C ARG A 38 5.34 4.43 7.40
N ARG A 39 6.50 4.21 8.02
CA ARG A 39 6.65 3.37 9.22
C ARG A 39 6.21 1.92 9.00
N ALA A 40 6.17 1.47 7.75
CA ALA A 40 5.69 0.13 7.39
C ALA A 40 6.54 -1.00 7.96
N ARG A 41 7.85 -0.77 8.18
CA ARG A 41 8.75 -1.76 8.80
C ARG A 41 8.83 -1.64 10.32
N LYS A 42 8.09 -0.73 10.96
CA LYS A 42 8.07 -0.59 12.42
C LYS A 42 7.07 -1.59 13.03
N PRO A 43 7.34 -2.20 14.20
CA PRO A 43 6.47 -3.22 14.81
C PRO A 43 5.01 -2.80 15.05
N LYS A 44 4.74 -1.50 15.19
CA LYS A 44 3.39 -0.93 15.37
C LYS A 44 2.96 -0.07 14.17
N GLY A 45 3.47 -0.38 12.98
CA GLY A 45 3.14 0.31 11.74
C GLY A 45 1.70 0.00 11.27
N PRO A 46 1.06 0.88 10.50
CA PRO A 46 -0.35 0.76 10.13
C PRO A 46 -0.63 -0.28 9.02
N PHE A 47 0.37 -1.11 8.68
CA PHE A 47 0.37 -1.95 7.48
C PHE A 47 0.42 -3.46 7.75
N GLY A 48 0.91 -3.89 8.91
CA GLY A 48 1.02 -5.31 9.29
C GLY A 48 1.61 -6.19 8.17
N ALA A 49 1.06 -7.40 8.03
CA ALA A 49 1.38 -8.33 6.93
C ALA A 49 0.69 -7.97 5.59
N GLY A 50 -0.13 -6.91 5.55
CA GLY A 50 -0.89 -6.54 4.36
C GLY A 50 -0.03 -6.13 3.16
N LEU A 51 1.22 -5.70 3.38
CA LEU A 51 2.15 -5.33 2.31
C LEU A 51 3.01 -6.48 1.78
N GLU A 52 2.66 -7.72 2.13
CA GLU A 52 3.24 -8.91 1.51
C GLU A 52 2.81 -9.05 0.05
N ARG A 53 3.66 -9.70 -0.75
CA ARG A 53 3.44 -9.81 -2.18
C ARG A 53 2.23 -10.67 -2.48
N LEU A 54 1.44 -10.28 -3.48
CA LEU A 54 0.23 -10.95 -3.96
C LEU A 54 -0.94 -10.95 -2.96
N SER A 55 -0.79 -10.33 -1.78
CA SER A 55 -1.89 -10.13 -0.84
C SER A 55 -2.97 -9.25 -1.44
N GLN A 56 -4.23 -9.70 -1.29
CA GLN A 56 -5.42 -8.92 -1.61
C GLN A 56 -5.78 -8.09 -0.39
N VAL A 57 -5.90 -6.79 -0.59
CA VAL A 57 -6.03 -5.82 0.51
C VAL A 57 -6.99 -4.70 0.16
N ARG A 58 -7.57 -4.08 1.18
CA ARG A 58 -8.21 -2.77 1.04
C ARG A 58 -7.16 -1.70 1.36
N MET A 59 -6.70 -1.01 0.32
CA MET A 59 -5.66 0.02 0.43
C MET A 59 -6.30 1.40 0.57
N THR A 60 -5.90 2.15 1.61
CA THR A 60 -6.30 3.55 1.79
C THR A 60 -5.14 4.47 1.45
N TYR A 61 -5.33 5.36 0.47
CA TYR A 61 -4.26 6.19 -0.06
C TYR A 61 -4.74 7.58 -0.52
N LEU A 62 -3.82 8.54 -0.58
CA LEU A 62 -4.04 9.85 -1.20
C LEU A 62 -3.08 10.01 -2.37
N GLN A 63 -3.66 10.02 -3.58
CA GLN A 63 -2.99 10.35 -4.82
C GLN A 63 -3.16 11.85 -5.09
N LYS A 64 -2.05 12.54 -5.37
CA LYS A 64 -2.06 13.93 -5.86
C LYS A 64 -1.69 13.92 -7.34
N GLU A 65 -2.33 14.76 -8.15
CA GLU A 65 -2.13 14.80 -9.61
C GLU A 65 -0.66 15.03 -9.98
N ASN A 66 0.05 15.89 -9.24
CA ASN A 66 1.45 16.23 -9.52
C ASN A 66 2.48 15.35 -8.78
N ARG A 67 2.13 14.12 -8.39
CA ARG A 67 3.06 13.21 -7.69
C ARG A 67 2.97 11.78 -8.21
N GLU A 68 4.11 11.19 -8.54
CA GLU A 68 4.16 9.78 -8.96
C GLU A 68 3.85 8.78 -7.82
N LEU A 69 4.10 9.17 -6.57
CA LEU A 69 3.90 8.32 -5.41
C LEU A 69 2.73 8.83 -4.56
N ALA A 70 1.73 7.96 -4.37
CA ALA A 70 0.67 8.14 -3.39
C ALA A 70 1.21 8.12 -1.95
N ASN A 71 0.52 8.77 -1.03
CA ASN A 71 0.72 8.49 0.40
C ASN A 71 -0.21 7.35 0.81
N LEU A 72 0.33 6.26 1.36
CA LEU A 72 -0.45 5.16 1.91
C LEU A 72 -0.73 5.42 3.39
N TYR A 73 -1.95 5.18 3.84
CA TYR A 73 -2.39 5.40 5.22
C TYR A 73 -2.60 4.11 5.99
N SER A 74 -3.31 3.16 5.37
CA SER A 74 -3.63 1.86 5.96
C SER A 74 -3.79 0.80 4.88
N CYS A 75 -3.69 -0.45 5.30
CA CYS A 75 -3.86 -1.62 4.46
C CYS A 75 -4.56 -2.69 5.29
N GLU A 76 -5.79 -3.03 4.94
CA GLU A 76 -6.55 -4.10 5.59
C GLU A 76 -6.44 -5.37 4.75
N LEU A 77 -5.95 -6.46 5.33
CA LEU A 77 -5.80 -7.74 4.63
C LEU A 77 -7.18 -8.36 4.39
N ILE A 78 -7.47 -8.68 3.13
CA ILE A 78 -8.69 -9.41 2.72
C ILE A 78 -8.36 -10.89 2.54
N ALA A 79 -7.28 -11.18 1.81
CA ALA A 79 -6.80 -12.54 1.59
C ALA A 79 -5.27 -12.55 1.44
N SER A 80 -4.61 -13.54 2.04
CA SER A 80 -3.19 -13.83 1.84
C SER A 80 -3.05 -15.11 1.02
N PRO A 81 -2.16 -15.15 0.01
CA PRO A 81 -1.84 -16.38 -0.70
C PRO A 81 -0.91 -17.32 0.10
N PHE A 82 -0.50 -16.94 1.32
CA PHE A 82 0.41 -17.71 2.17
C PHE A 82 -0.26 -18.27 3.44
N ALA A 83 -1.57 -18.11 3.57
CA ALA A 83 -2.37 -18.63 4.67
C ALA A 83 -2.95 -20.01 4.34
#